data_AF-A0A0L0UKH9-F1
#
_entry.id   AF-A0A0L0UKH9-F1
#
_cell.length_a   1.000
_cell.length_b   1.000
_cell.length_c   1.000
_cell.angle_alpha   90.00
_cell.angle_beta   90.00
_cell.angle_gamma   90.00
#
_symmetry.space_group_name_H-M   'P 1'
#
loop_
_entity.id
_entity.type
_entity.pdbx_description
1 polymer ?
#
loop_
_entity_poly.entity_id
_entity_poly.type
_entity_poly.pdbx_seq_one_letter_code
_entity_poly.pdbx_strand_id
1 'polypeptide(L)'
;IPHYHAAEATAALKVKLGHHYNESDENCYKSLWRCYTQARFVEDEGDVVFFKNAKGQAARRLFNPDSKISGSHSGVETSDK
;
A
#
# COMPACT_ATOMS: atom_id res chain seq x y z
N ILE A 1 18.11 6.82 -19.82
CA ILE A 1 17.34 8.09 -19.76
C ILE A 1 18.06 8.99 -18.76
N PRO A 2 18.51 10.18 -19.17
CA PRO A 2 19.12 11.15 -18.24
C PRO A 2 18.12 11.75 -17.24
N HIS A 3 18.60 12.25 -16.09
CA HIS A 3 17.76 12.74 -14.97
C HIS A 3 16.79 13.89 -15.33
N TYR A 4 17.08 14.68 -16.36
CA TYR A 4 16.25 15.80 -16.82
C TYR A 4 14.97 15.37 -17.58
N HIS A 5 14.86 14.09 -17.98
CA HIS A 5 13.65 13.53 -18.60
C HIS A 5 12.72 12.86 -17.58
N ALA A 6 12.96 13.00 -16.28
CA ALA A 6 12.14 12.38 -15.24
C ALA A 6 10.66 12.80 -15.30
N ALA A 7 10.38 14.07 -15.67
CA ALA A 7 9.03 14.58 -15.82
C ALA A 7 8.29 13.94 -17.01
N GLU A 8 8.97 13.84 -18.16
CA GLU A 8 8.44 13.21 -19.38
C GLU A 8 8.18 11.71 -19.16
N ALA A 9 9.11 11.01 -18.50
CA ALA A 9 8.94 9.61 -18.12
C ALA A 9 7.76 9.42 -17.16
N THR A 10 7.61 10.32 -16.17
CA THR A 10 6.48 10.26 -15.23
C THR A 10 5.15 10.46 -15.95
N ALA A 11 5.06 11.41 -16.89
CA ALA A 11 3.86 11.64 -17.68
C ALA A 11 3.49 10.40 -18.52
N ALA A 12 4.46 9.77 -19.18
CA ALA A 12 4.24 8.53 -19.94
C ALA A 12 3.78 7.37 -19.03
N LEU A 13 4.35 7.25 -17.83
CA LEU A 13 3.98 6.23 -16.85
C LEU A 13 2.57 6.44 -16.30
N LYS A 14 2.16 7.69 -16.02
CA LYS A 14 0.80 8.02 -15.56
C LYS A 14 -0.25 7.52 -16.56
N VAL A 15 -0.03 7.75 -17.86
CA VAL A 15 -0.93 7.28 -18.92
C VAL A 15 -1.02 5.76 -18.98
N LYS A 16 0.10 5.05 -18.78
CA LYS A 16 0.14 3.59 -18.82
C LYS A 16 -0.45 2.94 -17.57
N LEU A 17 -0.22 3.49 -16.38
CA LEU A 17 -0.71 2.92 -15.12
C LEU A 17 -2.18 3.28 -14.84
N GLY A 18 -2.68 4.40 -15.36
CA GLY A 18 -4.08 4.79 -15.25
C GLY A 18 -4.57 4.83 -13.80
N HIS A 19 -5.67 4.13 -13.50
CA HIS A 19 -6.28 4.08 -12.16
C HIS A 19 -5.37 3.50 -11.08
N HIS A 20 -4.35 2.71 -11.44
CA HIS A 20 -3.42 2.11 -10.48
C HIS A 20 -2.25 3.03 -10.11
N TYR A 21 -2.11 4.17 -10.80
CA TYR A 21 -1.09 5.15 -10.47
C TYR A 21 -1.41 5.81 -9.12
N ASN A 22 -0.47 5.74 -8.18
CA ASN A 22 -0.59 6.36 -6.88
C ASN A 22 0.47 7.45 -6.74
N GLU A 23 0.04 8.68 -6.50
CA GLU A 23 0.89 9.79 -6.08
C GLU A 23 0.38 10.40 -4.77
N SER A 24 1.28 11.04 -4.04
CA SER A 24 0.95 11.77 -2.82
C SER A 24 1.72 13.09 -2.84
N ASP A 25 1.02 14.18 -2.56
CA ASP A 25 1.62 15.51 -2.37
C ASP A 25 1.99 15.77 -0.89
N GLU A 26 2.01 14.70 -0.08
CA GLU A 26 2.37 14.81 1.31
C GLU A 26 3.86 15.11 1.50
N ASN A 27 4.15 16.00 2.46
CA ASN A 27 5.51 16.32 2.85
C ASN A 27 6.36 15.05 3.11
N CYS A 28 7.59 15.05 2.58
CA CYS A 28 8.48 13.89 2.61
C CYS A 28 8.76 13.38 4.04
N TYR A 29 8.91 14.27 5.02
CA TYR A 29 9.17 13.89 6.41
C TYR A 29 7.96 13.21 7.05
N LYS A 30 6.76 13.71 6.75
CA LYS A 30 5.52 13.11 7.24
C LYS A 30 5.30 11.72 6.62
N SER A 31 5.54 11.60 5.31
CA SER A 31 5.51 10.31 4.60
C SER A 31 6.52 9.33 5.19
N LEU A 32 7.74 9.78 5.48
CA LEU A 32 8.78 8.97 6.11
C LEU A 32 8.34 8.46 7.49
N TRP A 33 7.85 9.35 8.35
CA TRP A 33 7.39 8.97 9.69
C TRP A 33 6.22 7.99 9.65
N ARG A 34 5.30 8.18 8.71
CA ARG A 34 4.20 7.23 8.48
C ARG A 34 4.74 5.86 8.06
N CYS A 35 5.63 5.80 7.09
CA CYS A 35 6.23 4.53 6.66
C CYS A 35 6.95 3.84 7.83
N TYR A 36 7.72 4.58 8.62
CA TYR A 36 8.44 4.05 9.78
C TYR A 36 7.51 3.41 10.83
N THR A 37 6.33 4.02 11.05
CA THR A 37 5.38 3.56 12.08
C THR A 37 4.39 2.51 11.58
N GLN A 38 4.02 2.56 10.29
CA GLN A 38 2.96 1.73 9.71
C GLN A 38 3.46 0.53 8.91
N ALA A 39 4.70 0.53 8.43
CA ALA A 39 5.29 -0.57 7.67
C ALA A 39 6.35 -1.30 8.50
N ARG A 40 5.92 -2.06 9.50
CA ARG A 40 6.82 -2.71 10.46
C ARG A 40 7.21 -4.13 10.05
N PHE A 41 6.25 -4.89 9.53
CA PHE A 41 6.49 -6.27 9.10
C PHE A 41 5.50 -6.69 8.00
N VAL A 42 5.78 -7.84 7.40
CA VAL A 42 4.96 -8.51 6.38
C VAL A 42 4.72 -9.93 6.90
N GLU A 43 3.54 -10.49 6.64
CA GLU A 43 3.23 -11.88 6.98
C GLU A 43 3.97 -12.84 6.04
N ASP A 44 4.39 -14.01 6.56
CA ASP A 44 5.10 -15.02 5.78
C ASP A 44 4.17 -15.82 4.84
N GLU A 45 2.85 -15.75 5.07
CA GLU A 45 1.85 -16.54 4.38
C GLU A 45 0.86 -15.69 3.55
N GLY A 46 0.53 -16.17 2.35
CA GLY A 46 -0.47 -15.60 1.45
C GLY A 46 0.05 -15.23 0.06
N ASP A 47 -0.82 -15.32 -0.95
CA ASP A 47 -0.47 -14.97 -2.34
C ASP A 47 -0.19 -13.47 -2.52
N VAL A 48 -0.90 -12.61 -1.79
CA VAL A 48 -0.66 -11.16 -1.76
C VAL A 48 -0.70 -10.64 -0.34
N VAL A 49 0.45 -10.16 0.12
CA VAL A 49 0.66 -9.65 1.48
C VAL A 49 0.91 -8.15 1.48
N PHE A 50 0.43 -7.46 2.53
CA PHE A 50 0.66 -6.03 2.73
C PHE A 50 1.47 -5.79 4.00
N PHE A 51 2.21 -4.69 4.01
CA PHE A 51 2.86 -4.18 5.22
C PHE A 51 1.84 -3.88 6.32
N LYS A 52 2.17 -4.33 7.53
CA LYS A 52 1.38 -4.15 8.75
C LYS A 52 2.12 -3.29 9.77
N ASN A 53 1.34 -2.57 10.58
CA ASN A 53 1.85 -1.80 11.71
C ASN A 53 2.14 -2.72 12.91
N ALA A 54 2.70 -2.18 14.01
CA ALA A 54 3.00 -2.96 15.22
C ALA A 54 1.77 -3.62 15.88
N LYS A 55 0.54 -3.25 15.50
CA LYS A 55 -0.71 -3.86 15.95
C LYS A 55 -1.24 -4.92 14.96
N GLY A 56 -0.47 -5.28 13.94
CA GLY A 56 -0.88 -6.25 12.91
C GLY A 56 -1.89 -5.71 11.89
N GLN A 57 -2.10 -4.39 11.81
CA GLN A 57 -3.10 -3.80 10.91
C GLN A 57 -2.44 -3.31 9.61
N ALA A 58 -3.02 -3.68 8.48
CA ALA A 58 -2.62 -3.19 7.15
C ALA A 58 -3.38 -1.92 6.76
N ALA A 59 -2.68 -0.97 6.15
CA ALA A 59 -3.25 0.30 5.71
C ALA A 59 -4.04 0.22 4.39
N ARG A 60 -3.79 -0.80 3.56
CA ARG A 60 -4.52 -1.07 2.30
C ARG A 60 -5.05 -2.50 2.28
N ARG A 61 -6.03 -2.72 1.41
CA ARG A 61 -6.65 -4.02 1.14
C ARG A 61 -6.69 -4.24 -0.37
N LEU A 62 -6.78 -5.51 -0.78
CA LEU A 62 -7.01 -5.85 -2.18
C LEU A 62 -8.35 -5.27 -2.64
N PHE A 63 -8.34 -4.68 -3.84
CA PHE A 63 -9.56 -4.31 -4.51
C PHE A 63 -10.12 -5.57 -5.19
N ASN A 64 -11.24 -6.09 -4.68
CA ASN A 64 -11.93 -7.24 -5.28
C ASN A 64 -13.22 -6.77 -5.98
N PRO A 65 -13.28 -6.77 -7.33
CA PRO A 65 -14.43 -6.23 -8.06
C PRO A 65 -15.71 -7.08 -7.91
N ASP A 66 -15.59 -8.36 -7.52
CA ASP A 66 -16.73 -9.30 -7.44
C ASP A 66 -17.39 -9.36 -6.05
N SER A 67 -16.85 -8.69 -5.03
CA SER A 67 -17.42 -8.74 -3.68
C SER A 67 -18.60 -7.77 -3.52
N LYS A 68 -19.79 -8.15 -3.98
CA LYS A 68 -21.04 -7.52 -3.51
C LYS A 68 -21.35 -8.05 -2.09
N ILE A 69 -21.08 -7.21 -1.08
CA ILE A 69 -21.50 -7.34 0.34
C ILE A 69 -21.02 -8.60 1.06
N SER A 70 -20.04 -8.44 1.96
CA SER A 70 -20.06 -9.00 3.33
C SER A 70 -18.81 -8.53 4.07
N GLY A 71 -18.98 -8.03 5.29
CA GLY A 71 -17.86 -7.79 6.19
C GLY A 71 -17.16 -9.10 6.57
N SER A 72 -15.93 -8.93 7.05
CA SER A 72 -15.19 -9.88 7.89
C SER A 72 -14.70 -11.17 7.23
N HIS A 73 -13.45 -11.16 6.78
CA HIS A 73 -12.48 -12.12 7.30
C HIS A 73 -11.20 -11.36 7.67
N SER A 74 -10.89 -11.45 8.95
CA SER A 74 -9.84 -10.76 9.69
C SER A 74 -8.44 -11.19 9.27
N GLY A 75 -7.60 -10.22 8.89
CA GLY A 75 -6.15 -10.37 8.93
C GLY A 75 -5.55 -10.11 10.33
N VAL A 76 -6.28 -10.49 11.38
CA VAL A 76 -5.81 -10.55 12.77
C VAL A 76 -6.02 -11.99 13.24
N GLU A 77 -4.95 -12.76 13.27
CA GLU A 77 -4.87 -13.91 14.16
C GLU A 77 -4.74 -13.36 15.58
N THR A 78 -5.80 -13.55 16.37
CA THR A 78 -5.78 -13.30 17.80
C THR A 78 -4.89 -14.36 18.45
N SER A 79 -3.86 -13.95 19.18
CA SER A 79 -3.21 -14.79 20.19
C SER A 79 -3.36 -14.09 21.55
N ASP A 80 -4.14 -14.75 22.40
CA ASP A 80 -4.51 -14.50 23.80
C ASP A 80 -3.37 -14.06 24.75
N LYS A 81 -3.61 -13.01 25.54
CA LYS A 81 -3.88 -13.07 27.01
C LYS A 81 -4.18 -11.69 27.60
#